data_AF-A0A1L3T005-F1
#
_entry.id   AF-A0A1L3T005-F1
#
_cell.length_a   1.000
_cell.length_b   1.000
_cell.length_c   1.000
_cell.angle_alpha   90.00
_cell.angle_beta   90.00
_cell.angle_gamma   90.00
#
_symmetry.space_group_name_H-M   'P 1'
#
loop_
_entity.id
_entity.type
_entity.pdbx_description
1 polymer ?
#
loop_
_entity_poly.entity_id
_entity_poly.type
_entity_poly.pdbx_seq_one_letter_code
_entity_poly.pdbx_strand_id
1 'polypeptide(L)'
;MGQHIFLMNVVALAAASGLGRHMPFPLRKWPVAAAVVQVVLLWSWHAPPVLSQAIGSSTLHMMMQASLFVSALWFWRAVLAISEDQKWLSIGLLLFTSKLFCLLGILLIFAGRDLYQLGAGHGGGATGAMSGLEDQQLAGLLMVVACPLSYLGTGVFIAARWVGVLQRRAPHG
;
A
#
# COMPACT_ATOMS: atom_id res chain seq x y z
N MET A 1 6.90 -8.90 6.42
CA MET A 1 6.67 -7.58 5.77
C MET A 1 6.60 -7.66 4.23
N GLY A 2 7.64 -8.17 3.55
CA GLY A 2 7.71 -8.10 2.08
C GLY A 2 6.56 -8.73 1.27
N GLN A 3 5.93 -9.80 1.77
CA GLN A 3 4.89 -10.51 1.01
C GLN A 3 3.65 -9.65 0.71
N HIS A 4 3.05 -8.97 1.70
CA HIS A 4 1.89 -8.13 1.42
C HIS A 4 2.28 -6.89 0.60
N ILE A 5 3.50 -6.35 0.78
CA ILE A 5 3.99 -5.23 -0.04
C ILE A 5 4.00 -5.63 -1.53
N PHE A 6 4.54 -6.81 -1.86
CA PHE A 6 4.56 -7.32 -3.22
C PHE A 6 3.14 -7.57 -3.76
N LEU A 7 2.28 -8.23 -2.97
CA LEU A 7 0.90 -8.50 -3.36
C LEU A 7 0.11 -7.21 -3.63
N MET A 8 0.26 -6.19 -2.78
CA MET A 8 -0.50 -4.94 -2.90
C MET A 8 0.03 -4.01 -3.99
N ASN A 9 1.34 -3.92 -4.18
CA ASN A 9 1.94 -2.92 -5.08
C ASN A 9 2.25 -3.45 -6.47
N VAL A 10 2.58 -4.73 -6.59
CA VAL A 10 2.95 -5.34 -7.87
C VAL A 10 1.79 -6.16 -8.41
N VAL A 11 1.34 -7.17 -7.65
CA VAL A 11 0.32 -8.11 -8.15
C VAL A 11 -1.03 -7.41 -8.33
N ALA A 12 -1.49 -6.66 -7.33
CA ALA A 12 -2.78 -5.97 -7.42
C ALA A 12 -2.78 -4.86 -8.49
N LEU A 13 -1.66 -4.16 -8.68
CA LEU A 13 -1.52 -3.15 -9.74
C LEU A 13 -1.47 -3.80 -11.13
N ALA A 14 -0.69 -4.88 -11.30
CA ALA A 14 -0.64 -5.65 -12.54
C ALA A 14 -2.02 -6.25 -12.87
N ALA A 15 -2.72 -6.79 -11.88
CA ALA A 15 -4.09 -7.27 -12.04
C ALA A 15 -5.04 -6.11 -12.40
N ALA A 16 -4.95 -4.95 -11.74
CA ALA A 16 -5.81 -3.81 -12.05
C ALA A 16 -5.57 -3.21 -13.44
N SER A 17 -4.34 -3.30 -13.96
CA SER A 17 -3.94 -2.79 -15.29
C SER A 17 -4.15 -3.79 -16.42
N GLY A 18 -3.88 -5.08 -16.19
CA GLY A 18 -4.01 -6.16 -17.17
C GLY A 18 -5.42 -6.72 -17.31
N LEU A 19 -6.23 -6.70 -16.23
CA LEU A 19 -7.62 -7.18 -16.25
C LEU A 19 -8.62 -6.11 -16.72
N GLY A 20 -8.20 -5.29 -17.68
CA GLY A 20 -9.00 -4.25 -18.30
C GLY A 20 -10.02 -4.81 -19.28
N ARG A 21 -11.25 -5.09 -18.78
CA ARG A 21 -12.58 -4.92 -19.42
C ARG A 21 -13.66 -5.92 -18.95
N HIS A 22 -13.31 -7.00 -18.26
CA HIS A 22 -14.23 -8.13 -18.03
C HIS A 22 -14.70 -8.38 -16.58
N MET A 23 -14.42 -7.50 -15.60
CA MET A 23 -14.92 -7.68 -14.22
C MET A 23 -16.04 -6.68 -13.84
N PRO A 24 -17.00 -7.10 -12.99
CA PRO A 24 -18.25 -6.38 -12.77
C PRO A 24 -18.06 -4.94 -12.25
N PHE A 25 -19.04 -4.12 -12.62
CA PHE A 25 -19.11 -2.66 -12.63
C PHE A 25 -19.15 -1.91 -11.26
N PRO A 26 -19.52 -2.50 -10.08
CA PRO A 26 -19.83 -1.66 -8.91
C PRO A 26 -18.61 -1.11 -8.16
N LEU A 27 -17.44 -1.75 -8.24
CA LEU A 27 -16.24 -1.37 -7.47
C LEU A 27 -15.57 -0.08 -7.97
N ARG A 28 -15.97 0.45 -9.13
CA ARG A 28 -15.35 1.60 -9.78
C ARG A 28 -15.80 2.95 -9.21
N LYS A 29 -16.96 2.98 -8.53
CA LYS A 29 -17.70 4.21 -8.22
C LYS A 29 -17.19 4.98 -6.98
N TRP A 30 -16.26 4.41 -6.21
CA TRP A 30 -15.89 4.93 -4.89
C TRP A 30 -14.37 4.96 -4.65
N PRO A 31 -13.61 5.77 -5.40
CA PRO A 31 -12.14 5.82 -5.26
C PRO A 31 -11.68 6.34 -3.90
N VAL A 32 -12.42 7.29 -3.31
CA VAL A 32 -12.15 7.80 -1.97
C VAL A 32 -12.38 6.72 -0.91
N ALA A 33 -13.50 6.00 -0.98
CA ALA A 33 -13.78 4.92 -0.04
C ALA A 33 -12.75 3.80 -0.13
N ALA A 34 -12.32 3.43 -1.35
CA ALA A 34 -11.28 2.44 -1.55
C ALA A 34 -9.93 2.87 -0.92
N ALA A 35 -9.55 4.14 -1.08
CA ALA A 35 -8.35 4.70 -0.45
C ALA A 35 -8.43 4.69 1.08
N VAL A 36 -9.57 5.11 1.64
CA VAL A 36 -9.81 5.11 3.10
C VAL A 36 -9.76 3.68 3.65
N VAL A 37 -10.45 2.73 3.02
CA VAL A 37 -10.46 1.32 3.45
C VAL A 37 -9.06 0.73 3.42
N GLN A 38 -8.28 0.99 2.36
CA GLN A 38 -6.92 0.50 2.25
C GLN A 38 -6.02 1.08 3.36
N VAL A 39 -6.12 2.39 3.62
CA VAL A 39 -5.38 3.05 4.70
C VAL A 39 -5.74 2.49 6.07
N VAL A 40 -7.04 2.42 6.37
CA VAL A 40 -7.54 1.91 7.65
C VAL A 40 -7.06 0.49 7.89
N LEU A 41 -7.24 -0.40 6.91
CA LEU A 41 -6.79 -1.80 7.04
C LEU A 41 -5.28 -1.89 7.26
N LEU A 42 -4.47 -1.12 6.52
CA LEU A 42 -3.02 -1.17 6.67
C LEU A 42 -2.61 -0.72 8.08
N TRP A 43 -3.15 0.40 8.56
CA TRP A 43 -2.89 0.90 9.91
C TRP A 43 -3.38 -0.08 10.99
N SER A 44 -4.59 -0.62 10.86
CA SER A 44 -5.15 -1.58 11.82
C SER A 44 -4.30 -2.85 11.92
N TRP A 45 -3.86 -3.41 10.79
CA TRP A 45 -3.02 -4.61 10.79
C TRP A 45 -1.61 -4.35 11.34
N HIS A 46 -1.10 -3.13 11.22
CA HIS A 46 0.22 -2.76 11.73
C HIS A 46 0.19 -2.18 13.16
N ALA A 47 -0.99 -2.06 13.76
CA ALA A 47 -1.11 -1.73 15.17
C ALA A 47 -0.38 -2.81 16.00
N PRO A 48 0.48 -2.44 16.95
CA PRO A 48 1.32 -3.39 17.70
C PRO A 48 0.61 -4.64 18.23
N PRO A 49 -0.52 -4.54 18.94
CA PRO A 49 -1.19 -5.71 19.49
C PRO A 49 -1.88 -6.59 18.42
N VAL A 50 -2.23 -6.01 17.26
CA VAL A 50 -2.90 -6.74 16.18
C VAL A 50 -1.88 -7.52 15.36
N LEU A 51 -0.75 -6.87 15.02
CA LEU A 51 0.28 -7.52 14.22
C LEU A 51 0.94 -8.68 14.96
N SER A 52 1.21 -8.53 16.26
CA SER A 52 1.80 -9.60 17.07
C SER A 52 0.91 -10.85 17.11
N GLN A 53 -0.40 -10.68 17.25
CA GLN A 53 -1.38 -11.77 17.14
C GLN A 53 -1.43 -12.36 15.73
N ALA A 54 -1.40 -11.51 14.70
CA ALA A 54 -1.45 -11.95 13.31
C ALA A 54 -0.22 -12.75 12.89
N ILE A 55 0.95 -12.47 13.45
CA ILE A 55 2.18 -13.23 13.20
C ILE A 55 2.14 -14.58 13.95
N GLY A 56 1.57 -14.62 15.15
CA GLY A 56 1.44 -15.85 15.95
C GLY A 56 0.37 -16.84 15.46
N SER A 57 -0.48 -16.45 14.50
CA SER A 57 -1.59 -17.29 14.00
C SER A 57 -1.61 -17.32 12.47
N SER A 58 -1.50 -18.51 11.89
CA SER A 58 -1.57 -18.70 10.43
C SER A 58 -2.88 -18.18 9.83
N THR A 59 -4.01 -18.38 10.52
CA THR A 59 -5.32 -17.91 10.08
C THR A 59 -5.39 -16.38 10.05
N LEU A 60 -4.96 -15.71 11.14
CA LEU A 60 -4.96 -14.25 11.19
C LEU A 60 -3.97 -13.66 10.19
N HIS A 61 -2.82 -14.30 9.99
CA HIS A 61 -1.87 -13.92 8.95
C HIS A 61 -2.51 -13.97 7.55
N MET A 62 -3.23 -15.04 7.22
CA MET A 62 -3.93 -15.16 5.95
C MET A 62 -5.03 -14.11 5.80
N MET A 63 -5.80 -13.83 6.86
CA MET A 63 -6.82 -12.77 6.85
C MET A 63 -6.22 -11.38 6.62
N MET A 64 -5.08 -11.10 7.24
CA MET A 64 -4.30 -9.89 6.98
C MET A 64 -3.91 -9.78 5.51
N GLN A 65 -3.28 -10.82 4.96
CA GLN A 65 -2.84 -10.84 3.56
C GLN A 65 -4.02 -10.66 2.58
N ALA A 66 -5.11 -11.41 2.80
CA ALA A 66 -6.28 -11.38 1.93
C ALA A 66 -7.00 -10.02 1.98
N SER A 67 -7.24 -9.47 3.16
CA SER A 67 -7.92 -8.17 3.30
C SER A 67 -7.09 -7.01 2.73
N LEU A 68 -5.77 -7.02 2.94
CA LEU A 68 -4.85 -6.06 2.33
C LEU A 68 -4.80 -6.17 0.81
N PHE A 69 -4.77 -7.39 0.28
CA PHE A 69 -4.78 -7.61 -1.17
C PHE A 69 -6.10 -7.16 -1.82
N VAL A 70 -7.25 -7.53 -1.25
CA VAL A 70 -8.57 -7.17 -1.79
C VAL A 70 -8.77 -5.65 -1.77
N SER A 71 -8.37 -4.97 -0.68
CA SER A 71 -8.45 -3.51 -0.60
C SER A 71 -7.51 -2.82 -1.58
N ALA A 72 -6.28 -3.32 -1.78
CA ALA A 72 -5.36 -2.79 -2.79
C ALA A 72 -5.90 -2.97 -4.21
N LEU A 73 -6.46 -4.14 -4.52
CA LEU A 73 -7.08 -4.38 -5.84
C LEU A 73 -8.23 -3.41 -6.09
N TRP A 74 -9.08 -3.18 -5.08
CA TRP A 74 -10.16 -2.20 -5.18
C TRP A 74 -9.62 -0.78 -5.39
N PHE A 75 -8.62 -0.36 -4.61
CA PHE A 75 -7.97 0.94 -4.73
C PHE A 75 -7.42 1.20 -6.12
N TRP A 76 -6.56 0.29 -6.63
CA TRP A 76 -5.94 0.46 -7.93
C TRP A 76 -6.97 0.52 -9.05
N ARG A 77 -8.01 -0.32 -8.99
CA ARG A 77 -9.10 -0.30 -9.97
C ARG A 77 -9.89 1.00 -9.93
N ALA A 78 -10.22 1.50 -8.74
CA ALA A 78 -10.98 2.74 -8.61
C ALA A 78 -10.15 3.95 -9.08
N VAL A 79 -8.87 4.03 -8.70
CA VAL A 79 -7.96 5.13 -9.09
C VAL A 79 -7.70 5.17 -10.60
N LEU A 80 -7.42 4.01 -11.21
CA LEU A 80 -7.14 3.93 -12.64
C LEU A 80 -8.38 4.25 -13.51
N ALA A 81 -9.57 4.01 -12.97
CA ALA A 81 -10.82 4.16 -13.69
C ALA A 81 -11.52 5.52 -13.52
N ILE A 82 -10.94 6.43 -12.74
CA ILE A 82 -11.32 7.86 -12.71
C ILE A 82 -11.17 8.44 -14.12
N SER A 83 -12.15 9.22 -14.53
CA SER A 83 -12.25 9.82 -15.86
C SER A 83 -11.18 10.90 -16.12
N GLU A 84 -10.96 11.24 -17.39
CA GLU A 84 -9.90 12.17 -17.81
C GLU A 84 -10.06 13.60 -17.25
N ASP A 85 -11.29 14.05 -17.08
CA ASP A 85 -11.67 15.34 -16.49
C ASP A 85 -11.35 15.44 -14.99
N GLN A 86 -11.26 14.30 -14.30
CA GLN A 86 -11.00 14.23 -12.86
C GLN A 86 -9.65 13.61 -12.52
N LYS A 87 -8.68 13.55 -13.45
CA LYS A 87 -7.38 12.90 -13.20
C LYS A 87 -6.56 13.49 -12.05
N TRP A 88 -6.79 14.77 -11.72
CA TRP A 88 -6.22 15.38 -10.52
C TRP A 88 -6.61 14.63 -9.24
N LEU A 89 -7.82 14.06 -9.17
CA LEU A 89 -8.30 13.26 -8.04
C LEU A 89 -7.52 11.94 -7.92
N SER A 90 -7.21 11.27 -9.05
CA SER A 90 -6.37 10.07 -9.05
C SER A 90 -5.00 10.36 -8.45
N ILE A 91 -4.37 11.46 -8.88
CA ILE A 91 -3.05 11.87 -8.40
C ILE A 91 -3.12 12.24 -6.91
N GLY A 92 -4.13 13.01 -6.50
CA GLY A 92 -4.35 13.38 -5.10
C GLY A 92 -4.51 12.17 -4.17
N LEU A 93 -5.30 11.17 -4.57
CA LEU A 93 -5.49 9.95 -3.80
C LEU A 93 -4.20 9.12 -3.70
N LEU A 94 -3.43 9.00 -4.79
CA LEU A 94 -2.13 8.30 -4.75
C LEU A 94 -1.16 8.97 -3.79
N LEU A 95 -1.04 10.30 -3.85
CA LEU A 95 -0.15 11.07 -2.96
C LEU A 95 -0.60 11.00 -1.50
N PHE A 96 -1.91 11.11 -1.25
CA PHE A 96 -2.48 11.05 0.10
C PHE A 96 -2.23 9.68 0.74
N THR A 97 -2.60 8.59 0.06
CA THR A 97 -2.38 7.23 0.55
C THR A 97 -0.88 6.94 0.74
N SER A 98 -0.03 7.37 -0.19
CA SER A 98 1.43 7.22 -0.06
C SER A 98 1.97 7.92 1.19
N LYS A 99 1.55 9.16 1.49
CA LYS A 99 1.98 9.89 2.69
C LYS A 99 1.61 9.17 3.98
N LEU A 100 0.41 8.60 4.07
CA LEU A 100 -0.03 7.86 5.26
C LEU A 100 0.72 6.54 5.44
N PHE A 101 1.15 5.89 4.35
CA PHE A 101 2.01 4.70 4.42
C PHE A 101 3.43 5.08 4.83
N CYS A 102 3.98 6.18 4.30
CA CYS A 102 5.27 6.71 4.74
C CYS A 102 5.26 7.05 6.23
N LEU A 103 4.21 7.71 6.70
CA LEU A 103 4.08 8.08 8.11
C LEU A 103 4.14 6.84 9.00
N LEU A 104 3.39 5.80 8.66
CA LEU A 104 3.43 4.52 9.37
C LEU A 104 4.84 3.91 9.37
N GLY A 105 5.50 3.86 8.21
CA GLY A 105 6.86 3.33 8.11
C GLY A 105 7.89 4.13 8.93
N ILE A 106 7.80 5.46 8.90
CA ILE A 106 8.64 6.37 9.71
C ILE A 106 8.44 6.10 11.20
N LEU A 107 7.19 5.93 11.66
CA LEU A 107 6.92 5.59 13.06
C LEU A 107 7.60 4.28 13.48
N LEU A 108 7.67 3.27 12.60
CA LEU A 108 8.34 2.00 12.89
C LEU A 108 9.87 2.12 12.90
N ILE A 109 10.44 2.91 11.98
CA ILE A 109 11.90 3.16 11.91
C ILE A 109 12.40 3.87 13.17
N PHE A 110 11.69 4.92 13.60
CA PHE A 110 12.11 5.77 14.71
C PHE A 110 11.59 5.32 16.08
N ALA A 111 10.84 4.22 16.15
CA ALA A 111 10.47 3.62 17.42
C ALA A 111 11.73 3.07 18.12
N GLY A 112 12.13 3.69 19.23
CA GLY A 112 13.29 3.27 20.03
C GLY A 112 13.09 2.00 20.86
N ARG A 113 12.00 1.26 20.63
CA ARG A 113 11.66 0.01 21.33
C ARG A 113 10.99 -0.97 20.37
N ASP A 114 11.18 -2.27 20.63
CA ASP A 114 10.45 -3.34 19.93
C ASP A 114 8.96 -3.25 20.30
N LEU A 115 8.15 -2.70 19.40
CA LEU A 115 6.71 -2.51 19.62
C LEU A 115 5.96 -3.83 19.52
N TYR A 116 6.47 -4.76 18.70
CA TYR A 116 5.84 -6.03 18.42
C TYR A 116 6.27 -7.13 19.40
N GLN A 117 7.31 -6.88 20.22
CA GLN A 117 7.87 -7.78 21.22
C GLN A 117 8.25 -9.16 20.64
N LEU A 118 8.60 -9.18 19.36
CA LEU A 118 8.93 -10.40 18.61
C LEU A 118 10.23 -11.02 19.14
N GLY A 119 11.14 -10.20 19.67
CA GLY A 119 12.41 -10.66 20.23
C GLY A 119 12.34 -11.30 21.61
N ALA A 120 11.26 -11.08 22.39
CA ALA A 120 11.16 -11.60 23.76
C ALA A 120 10.60 -13.04 23.84
N GLY A 121 9.94 -13.53 22.77
CA GLY A 121 9.26 -14.83 22.76
C GLY A 121 10.00 -15.98 22.05
N HIS A 122 11.06 -15.69 21.29
CA HIS A 122 11.79 -16.69 20.51
C HIS A 122 13.25 -16.76 20.96
N GLY A 123 13.51 -17.53 22.02
CA GLY A 123 14.80 -18.13 22.36
C GLY A 123 16.05 -17.32 21.99
N GLY A 124 16.35 -16.29 22.80
CA GLY A 124 17.65 -15.62 22.77
C GLY A 124 18.76 -16.63 23.08
N GLY A 125 19.43 -17.10 22.03
CA GLY A 125 20.54 -18.05 22.14
C GLY A 125 21.33 -18.29 20.85
N ALA A 126 20.86 -17.83 19.69
CA ALA A 126 21.63 -17.91 18.45
C ALA A 126 22.38 -16.60 18.22
N THR A 127 23.70 -16.64 18.41
CA THR A 127 24.62 -15.54 18.06
C THR A 127 24.47 -15.21 16.57
N GLY A 128 23.75 -14.15 16.22
CA GLY A 128 23.53 -13.70 14.84
C GLY A 128 22.07 -13.57 14.39
N ALA A 129 21.09 -13.91 15.24
CA ALA A 129 19.69 -13.61 14.94
C ALA A 129 19.42 -12.09 15.06
N MET A 130 18.81 -11.51 14.02
CA MET A 130 18.38 -10.11 14.01
C MET A 130 17.41 -9.85 15.17
N SER A 131 17.62 -8.76 15.91
CA SER A 131 16.75 -8.41 17.03
C SER A 131 15.35 -8.02 16.54
N GLY A 132 14.32 -8.18 17.39
CA GLY A 132 12.95 -7.76 17.04
C GLY A 132 12.84 -6.26 16.71
N LEU A 133 13.71 -5.44 17.31
CA LEU A 133 13.82 -4.02 16.99
C LEU A 133 14.40 -3.79 15.57
N GLU A 134 15.49 -4.47 15.23
CA GLU A 134 16.10 -4.37 13.89
C GLU A 134 15.14 -4.87 12.80
N ASP A 135 14.41 -5.96 13.04
CA ASP A 135 13.40 -6.47 12.09
C ASP A 135 12.26 -5.44 11.87
N GLN A 136 11.78 -4.82 12.95
CA GLN A 136 10.78 -3.75 12.88
C GLN A 136 11.28 -2.54 12.09
N GLN A 137 12.51 -2.10 12.32
CA GLN A 137 13.08 -0.95 11.62
C GLN A 137 13.32 -1.25 10.14
N LEU A 138 13.81 -2.45 9.82
CA LEU A 138 13.93 -2.93 8.44
C LEU A 138 12.56 -3.00 7.76
N ALA A 139 11.54 -3.48 8.45
CA ALA A 139 10.19 -3.50 7.96
C ALA A 139 9.67 -2.08 7.65
N GLY A 140 9.91 -1.12 8.55
CA GLY A 140 9.61 0.29 8.33
C GLY A 140 10.34 0.88 7.12
N LEU A 141 11.63 0.58 6.94
CA LEU A 141 12.40 0.99 5.77
C LEU A 141 11.81 0.45 4.46
N LEU A 142 11.44 -0.84 4.44
CA LEU A 142 10.78 -1.44 3.28
C LEU A 142 9.46 -0.75 2.94
N MET A 143 8.67 -0.38 3.96
CA MET A 143 7.41 0.35 3.76
C MET A 143 7.63 1.75 3.19
N VAL A 144 8.64 2.48 3.69
CA VAL A 144 8.96 3.85 3.22
C VAL A 144 9.57 3.85 1.82
N VAL A 145 10.27 2.80 1.40
CA VAL A 145 10.88 2.76 0.06
C VAL A 145 9.92 2.16 -0.96
N ALA A 146 9.35 0.99 -0.70
CA ALA A 146 8.61 0.23 -1.72
C ALA A 146 7.26 0.87 -2.06
N CYS A 147 6.52 1.37 -1.07
CA CYS A 147 5.18 1.92 -1.29
C CYS A 147 5.19 3.27 -2.03
N PRO A 148 6.07 4.23 -1.73
CA PRO A 148 6.10 5.49 -2.47
C PRO A 148 6.55 5.31 -3.91
N LEU A 149 7.46 4.38 -4.20
CA LEU A 149 7.93 4.16 -5.57
C LEU A 149 6.81 3.72 -6.51
N SER A 150 5.94 2.79 -6.08
CA SER A 150 4.80 2.33 -6.89
C SER A 150 3.72 3.42 -7.05
N TYR A 151 3.39 4.13 -5.98
CA TYR A 151 2.34 5.18 -5.99
C TYR A 151 2.81 6.43 -6.75
N LEU A 152 4.04 6.89 -6.50
CA LEU A 152 4.66 8.01 -7.21
C LEU A 152 4.88 7.68 -8.68
N GLY A 153 5.42 6.50 -9.00
CA GLY A 153 5.62 6.07 -10.38
C GLY A 153 4.32 6.04 -11.17
N THR A 154 3.25 5.49 -10.59
CA THR A 154 1.92 5.49 -11.22
C THR A 154 1.34 6.89 -11.34
N GLY A 155 1.51 7.74 -10.32
CA GLY A 155 1.07 9.14 -10.36
C GLY A 155 1.75 9.94 -11.47
N VAL A 156 3.07 9.81 -11.61
CA VAL A 156 3.87 10.43 -12.68
C VAL A 156 3.42 9.93 -14.05
N PHE A 157 3.20 8.62 -14.20
CA PHE A 157 2.69 8.05 -15.44
C PHE A 157 1.32 8.61 -15.83
N ILE A 158 0.39 8.70 -14.88
CA ILE A 158 -0.94 9.28 -15.10
C ILE A 158 -0.82 10.76 -15.46
N ALA A 159 0.00 11.53 -14.74
CA ALA A 159 0.21 12.95 -15.00
C ALA A 159 0.80 13.19 -16.40
N ALA A 160 1.82 12.43 -16.80
CA ALA A 160 2.44 12.54 -18.11
C ALA A 160 1.44 12.27 -19.25
N ARG A 161 0.59 11.23 -19.10
CA ARG A 161 -0.47 10.94 -20.08
C ARG A 161 -1.53 12.05 -20.14
N TRP A 162 -1.90 12.59 -18.99
CA TRP A 162 -2.89 13.65 -18.89
C TRP A 162 -2.41 14.94 -19.58
N VAL A 163 -1.16 15.35 -19.34
CA VAL A 163 -0.55 16.50 -20.03
C VAL A 163 -0.56 16.31 -21.55
N GLY A 164 -0.20 15.12 -22.04
CA GLY A 164 -0.24 14.83 -23.48
C GLY A 164 -1.65 14.88 -24.09
N VAL A 165 -2.69 14.52 -23.33
CA VAL A 165 -4.09 14.67 -23.77
C VAL A 165 -4.49 16.14 -23.83
N LEU A 166 -4.13 16.93 -22.82
CA LEU A 166 -4.43 18.37 -22.78
C LEU A 166 -3.74 19.12 -23.93
N GLN A 167 -2.48 18.78 -24.23
CA GLN A 167 -1.74 19.37 -25.35
C GLN A 167 -2.39 19.08 -26.72
N ARG A 168 -2.94 17.87 -26.91
CA ARG A 168 -3.68 17.53 -28.15
C ARG A 168 -5.03 18.22 -28.27
N ARG A 169 -5.62 18.67 -27.16
CA ARG A 169 -6.90 19.39 -27.12
C ARG A 169 -6.73 20.90 -27.20
N ALA A 170 -5.52 21.42 -27.00
CA ALA A 170 -5.23 22.83 -27.19
C ALA A 170 -5.30 23.16 -28.68
N PRO A 171 -6.17 24.09 -29.12
CA PRO A 171 -6.13 24.57 -30.49
C PRO A 171 -4.75 25.19 -30.75
N HIS A 172 -4.12 24.80 -31.86
CA HIS A 172 -2.95 25.51 -32.37
C HIS A 172 -3.39 26.95 -32.68
N GLY A 173 -3.10 27.87 -31.77
CA GLY A 173 -3.24 29.31 -31.99
C GLY A 173 -2.15 29.83 -32.91
#